data_AF-A0A974S8M1-F1
#
_entry.id   AF-A0A974S8M1-F1
#
_cell.length_a   1.000
_cell.length_b   1.000
_cell.length_c   1.000
_cell.angle_alpha   90.00
_cell.angle_beta   90.00
_cell.angle_gamma   90.00
#
_symmetry.space_group_name_H-M   'P 1'
#
loop_
_entity.id
_entity.type
_entity.pdbx_description
1 polymer ?
#
loop_
_entity_poly.entity_id
_entity_poly.type
_entity_poly.pdbx_seq_one_letter_code
_entity_poly.pdbx_strand_id
1 'polypeptide(L)'
;MAQTHPQGWAIWAALAGLELPPSPEQPFAHLHFALDAAIAGLGVAVLPWPLVADYVKSGRLVAPFGFIPAQSGFALLAAPG
;
A
#
# COMPACT_ATOMS: atom_id res chain seq x y z
N MET A 1 1.79 1.16 -9.14
CA MET A 1 1.17 0.25 -8.13
C MET A 1 1.48 -1.22 -8.45
N ALA A 2 1.34 -2.19 -7.52
CA ALA A 2 1.55 -3.60 -7.84
C ALA A 2 0.50 -4.13 -8.86
N GLN A 3 0.91 -5.01 -9.77
CA GLN A 3 0.03 -5.59 -10.81
C GLN A 3 -1.12 -6.43 -10.23
N THR A 4 -0.95 -6.99 -9.02
CA THR A 4 -2.02 -7.68 -8.30
C THR A 4 -3.04 -6.73 -7.67
N HIS A 5 -2.76 -5.42 -7.64
CA HIS A 5 -3.62 -4.38 -7.08
C HIS A 5 -3.67 -3.15 -8.00
N PRO A 6 -4.02 -3.28 -9.29
CA PRO A 6 -3.83 -2.20 -10.27
C PRO A 6 -4.59 -0.92 -9.94
N GLN A 7 -5.70 -1.02 -9.18
CA GLN A 7 -6.53 0.12 -8.77
C GLN A 7 -6.16 0.71 -7.39
N GLY A 8 -5.06 0.28 -6.76
CA GLY A 8 -4.77 0.63 -5.37
C GLY A 8 -4.70 2.13 -5.09
N TRP A 9 -4.12 2.94 -6.00
CA TRP A 9 -4.08 4.40 -5.86
C TRP A 9 -5.46 5.02 -6.01
N ALA A 10 -6.25 4.58 -6.99
CA ALA A 10 -7.61 5.07 -7.20
C ALA A 10 -8.52 4.77 -6.01
N ILE A 11 -8.44 3.55 -5.47
CA ILE A 11 -9.19 3.14 -4.27
C ILE A 11 -8.78 3.99 -3.06
N TRP A 12 -7.47 4.13 -2.81
CA TRP A 12 -6.98 4.94 -1.70
C TRP A 12 -7.38 6.41 -1.84
N ALA A 13 -7.26 6.99 -3.03
CA ALA A 13 -7.63 8.38 -3.30
C ALA A 13 -9.12 8.63 -3.04
N ALA A 14 -9.99 7.73 -3.52
CA ALA A 14 -11.43 7.78 -3.26
C ALA A 14 -11.75 7.68 -1.77
N LEU A 15 -11.09 6.77 -1.03
CA LEU A 15 -11.26 6.62 0.42
C LEU A 15 -10.72 7.82 1.21
N ALA A 16 -9.65 8.45 0.72
CA ALA A 16 -9.04 9.64 1.32
C ALA A 16 -9.78 10.94 0.97
N GLY A 17 -10.74 10.91 0.03
CA GLY A 17 -11.40 12.11 -0.47
C GLY A 17 -10.46 13.05 -1.22
N LEU A 18 -9.43 12.49 -1.87
CA LEU A 18 -8.41 13.23 -2.60
C LEU A 18 -8.53 13.00 -4.11
N GLU A 19 -8.35 14.07 -4.88
CA GLU A 19 -8.09 13.97 -6.32
C GLU A 19 -6.59 13.94 -6.56
N LEU A 20 -6.10 12.87 -7.19
CA LEU A 20 -4.69 12.76 -7.54
C LEU A 20 -4.45 13.33 -8.94
N PRO A 21 -3.43 14.18 -9.13
CA PRO A 21 -3.02 14.57 -10.47
C PRO A 21 -2.49 13.36 -11.25
N PRO A 22 -2.57 13.39 -12.59
CA PRO A 22 -1.91 12.36 -13.40
C PRO A 22 -0.42 12.35 -13.11
N SER A 23 0.08 11.20 -12.71
CA SER A 23 1.49 10.98 -12.36
C SER A 23 1.99 9.73 -13.07
N PRO A 24 3.26 9.69 -13.53
CA PRO A 24 3.86 8.45 -13.99
C PRO A 24 3.81 7.43 -12.86
N GLU A 25 3.22 6.28 -13.14
CA GLU A 25 3.22 5.14 -12.24
C GLU A 25 4.16 4.07 -12.78
N GLN A 26 5.05 3.57 -11.93
CA GLN A 26 5.80 2.35 -12.23
C GLN A 26 5.06 1.16 -11.63
N PRO A 27 4.49 0.26 -12.45
CA PRO A 27 3.89 -0.95 -11.95
C PRO A 27 4.97 -1.95 -11.54
N PHE A 28 4.77 -2.60 -10.39
CA PHE A 28 5.62 -3.68 -9.90
C PHE A 28 4.89 -5.01 -9.99
N ALA A 29 5.60 -6.13 -10.15
CA ALA A 29 4.96 -7.46 -10.13
C ALA A 29 4.23 -7.73 -8.81
N HIS A 30 4.82 -7.31 -7.69
CA HIS A 30 4.32 -7.60 -6.34
C HIS A 30 4.49 -6.39 -5.41
N LEU A 31 3.70 -6.36 -4.33
CA LEU A 31 3.73 -5.27 -3.34
C LEU A 31 5.09 -5.14 -2.63
N HIS A 32 5.84 -6.24 -2.45
CA HIS A 32 7.15 -6.18 -1.78
C HIS A 32 8.17 -5.37 -2.58
N PHE A 33 8.14 -5.40 -3.91
CA PHE A 33 9.01 -4.55 -4.72
C PHE A 33 8.66 -3.06 -4.62
N ALA A 34 7.37 -2.74 -4.50
CA ALA A 34 6.95 -1.37 -4.26
C ALA A 34 7.36 -0.89 -2.84
N LEU A 35 7.34 -1.79 -1.85
CA LEU A 35 7.88 -1.53 -0.52
C LEU A 35 9.39 -1.28 -0.56
N ASP A 36 10.16 -2.14 -1.22
CA ASP A 36 11.61 -1.99 -1.34
C ASP A 36 11.98 -0.66 -2.00
N ALA A 37 11.26 -0.28 -3.06
CA ALA A 37 11.45 1.00 -3.73
C ALA A 37 11.15 2.20 -2.81
N ALA A 38 10.08 2.14 -2.01
CA ALA A 38 9.75 3.19 -1.04
C ALA A 38 10.81 3.30 0.06
N ILE A 39 11.28 2.16 0.60
CA ILE A 39 12.36 2.11 1.59
C ILE A 39 13.67 2.67 1.03
N ALA A 40 13.95 2.43 -0.25
CA ALA A 40 15.14 2.95 -0.93
C ALA A 40 15.03 4.45 -1.29
N GLY A 41 13.90 5.11 -0.99
CA GLY A 41 13.69 6.52 -1.28
C GLY A 41 13.42 6.83 -2.75
N LEU A 42 13.00 5.83 -3.55
CA LEU A 42 12.71 6.00 -4.97
C LEU A 42 11.33 6.61 -5.25
N GLY A 43 10.51 6.78 -4.21
CA GLY A 43 9.18 7.40 -4.32
C GLY A 43 8.25 7.03 -3.18
N VAL A 44 6.95 7.14 -3.45
CA VAL A 44 5.86 6.84 -2.51
C VAL A 44 5.04 5.65 -2.99
N ALA A 45 4.49 4.88 -2.06
CA ALA A 45 3.66 3.72 -2.36
C ALA A 45 2.46 3.64 -1.41
N VAL A 46 1.30 3.24 -1.94
CA VAL A 46 0.14 2.82 -1.15
C VAL A 46 0.27 1.33 -0.88
N LEU A 47 0.37 0.95 0.40
CA LEU A 47 0.62 -0.42 0.84
C LEU A 47 -0.27 -0.77 2.04
N PRO A 48 -0.66 -2.05 2.21
CA PRO A 48 -1.49 -2.48 3.32
C PRO A 48 -0.71 -2.44 4.64
N TRP A 49 -1.36 -1.99 5.72
CA TRP A 49 -0.74 -1.86 7.05
C TRP A 49 0.05 -3.10 7.52
N PRO A 50 -0.47 -4.35 7.40
CA PRO A 50 0.27 -5.54 7.82
C PRO A 50 1.65 -5.71 7.16
N LEU A 51 1.85 -5.15 5.96
CA LEU A 51 3.10 -5.25 5.24
C LEU A 51 4.14 -4.21 5.70
N VAL A 52 3.69 -3.06 6.23
CA VAL A 52 4.55 -1.89 6.47
C VAL A 52 4.62 -1.47 7.93
N ALA A 53 3.83 -2.08 8.82
CA ALA A 53 3.70 -1.68 10.22
C ALA A 53 5.05 -1.53 10.95
N ASP A 54 5.95 -2.50 10.80
CA ASP A 54 7.25 -2.47 11.50
C ASP A 54 8.19 -1.40 10.95
N TYR A 55 8.13 -1.14 9.64
CA TYR A 55 8.91 -0.07 9.00
C TYR A 55 8.42 1.31 9.42
N VAL A 56 7.11 1.49 9.60
CA VAL A 56 6.53 2.73 10.12
C VAL A 56 6.87 2.92 11.60
N LYS A 57 6.69 1.88 12.42
CA LYS A 57 7.01 1.91 13.86
C LYS A 57 8.49 2.17 14.15
N SER A 58 9.38 1.66 13.30
CA SER A 58 10.83 1.90 13.39
C SER A 58 11.28 3.24 12.80
N GLY A 59 10.39 4.00 12.17
CA GLY A 59 10.72 5.27 11.52
C GLY A 59 11.48 5.13 10.20
N ARG A 60 11.65 3.92 9.66
CA ARG A 60 12.20 3.71 8.29
C ARG A 60 11.25 4.19 7.22
N LEU A 61 9.95 4.16 7.49
CA LEU A 61 8.92 4.74 6.64
C LEU A 61 8.09 5.74 7.46
N VAL A 62 7.56 6.73 6.76
CA VAL A 62 6.57 7.67 7.31
C VAL A 62 5.29 7.49 6.52
N ALA A 63 4.15 7.54 7.23
CA ALA A 63 2.83 7.53 6.62
C ALA A 63 2.22 8.94 6.71
N PRO A 64 2.52 9.84 5.75
CA PRO A 64 2.14 11.26 5.86
C PRO A 64 0.63 11.48 5.89
N PHE A 65 -0.13 10.56 5.28
CA PHE A 65 -1.60 10.58 5.27
C PHE A 65 -2.23 9.56 6.22
N GLY A 66 -1.43 8.93 7.09
CA GLY A 66 -1.89 7.85 7.96
C GLY A 66 -2.39 6.62 7.17
N PHE A 67 -3.29 5.85 7.80
CA PHE A 67 -3.92 4.68 7.20
C PHE A 67 -5.43 4.77 7.33
N ILE A 68 -6.12 4.34 6.26
CA ILE A 68 -7.58 4.29 6.20
C ILE A 68 -7.99 2.82 6.15
N PRO A 69 -9.00 2.38 6.94
CA PRO A 69 -9.52 1.03 6.84
C PRO A 69 -9.94 0.70 5.40
N ALA A 70 -9.41 -0.40 4.88
CA ALA A 70 -9.87 -0.93 3.60
C ALA A 70 -11.25 -1.58 3.76
N GLN A 71 -12.03 -1.61 2.69
CA GLN A 71 -13.30 -2.36 2.64
C GLN A 71 -13.09 -3.88 2.52
N SER A 72 -11.83 -4.33 2.39
CA SER A 72 -11.42 -5.73 2.33
C SER A 72 -10.36 -6.03 3.38
N GLY A 73 -10.23 -7.31 3.76
CA GLY A 73 -9.32 -7.75 4.81
C GLY A 73 -8.72 -9.13 4.55
N PHE A 74 -7.74 -9.49 5.37
CA PHE A 74 -7.13 -10.82 5.36
C PHE A 74 -7.91 -11.74 6.31
N ALA A 75 -8.12 -12.99 5.90
CA ALA A 75 -8.74 -14.02 6.72
C ALA A 75 -7.92 -15.32 6.64
N LEU A 76 -7.88 -16.07 7.74
CA LEU A 76 -7.33 -17.42 7.77
C LEU A 76 -8.47 -18.42 7.55
N LEU A 77 -8.33 -19.29 6.56
CA LEU A 77 -9.23 -20.41 6.33
C LEU A 77 -8.60 -21.67 6.90
N ALA A 78 -9.31 -22.39 7.76
CA ALA A 78 -8.91 -23.67 8.32
C ALA A 78 -10.00 -24.71 8.05
N ALA A 79 -9.62 -25.94 7.73
CA ALA A 79 -10.57 -27.03 7.61
C ALA A 79 -11.23 -27.30 8.98
N PRO A 80 -12.51 -27.71 9.04
CA PRO A 80 -13.08 -28.24 10.27
C PRO A 80 -12.23 -29.42 10.75
N GLY A 81 -11.90 -29.44 12.04
CA GLY A 81 -11.16 -30.55 12.67
C GLY A 81 -11.96 -31.84 12.72
#